data_AF-A0A359M632-F1
#
_entry.id   AF-A0A359M632-F1
#
_cell.length_a   1.000
_cell.length_b   1.000
_cell.length_c   1.000
_cell.angle_alpha   90.00
_cell.angle_beta   90.00
_cell.angle_gamma   90.00
#
_symmetry.space_group_name_H-M   'P 1'
#
loop_
_entity.id
_entity.type
_entity.pdbx_description
1 polymer ?
#
loop_
_entity_poly.entity_id
_entity_poly.type
_entity_poly.pdbx_seq_one_letter_code
_entity_poly.pdbx_strand_id
1 'polypeptide(L)'
;MLRRHFALGEAAVIAQPPPAPTEPHKESAYYVFQRTLSGNQALPDLRQIIDADSDFLLLSIHGTQTGNYTIRLRNALGRYIYSAAARNANVVGTAQFPVPLIRPELIPAGGSIGLDLVDLSGSSNTVEIVFAGEKWFKTR
;
A
#
# COMPACT_ATOMS: atom_id res chain seq x y z
N MET A 1 -10.87 -35.44 -70.85
CA MET A 1 -11.35 -34.94 -69.54
C MET A 1 -10.78 -35.85 -68.46
N LEU A 2 -9.76 -35.42 -67.71
CA LEU A 2 -9.26 -36.16 -66.55
C LEU A 2 -8.80 -35.14 -65.49
N ARG A 3 -9.40 -35.23 -64.30
CA ARG A 3 -9.35 -34.24 -63.22
C ARG A 3 -7.97 -34.21 -62.54
N ARG A 4 -7.38 -33.01 -62.40
CA ARG A 4 -6.27 -32.78 -61.45
C ARG A 4 -6.85 -32.78 -60.02
N HIS A 5 -6.39 -33.71 -59.18
CA HIS A 5 -6.55 -33.59 -57.73
C HIS A 5 -5.45 -32.67 -57.20
N PHE A 6 -5.83 -31.50 -56.69
CA PHE A 6 -4.95 -30.67 -55.90
C PHE A 6 -4.96 -31.21 -54.47
N ALA A 7 -3.82 -31.72 -54.01
CA ALA A 7 -3.61 -32.04 -52.61
C ALA A 7 -3.43 -30.72 -51.83
N LEU A 8 -4.36 -30.43 -50.93
CA LEU A 8 -4.18 -29.43 -49.87
C LEU A 8 -3.28 -30.07 -48.81
N GLY A 9 -1.98 -29.73 -48.84
CA GLY A 9 -0.98 -30.26 -47.91
C GLY A 9 -0.34 -29.16 -47.08
N GLU A 10 -0.70 -29.15 -45.80
CA GLU A 10 -0.01 -28.60 -44.61
C GLU A 10 0.23 -27.08 -44.54
N ALA A 11 -0.62 -26.41 -43.76
CA ALA A 11 -0.28 -25.13 -43.17
C ALA A 11 0.92 -25.31 -42.23
N ALA A 12 1.96 -24.48 -42.40
CA ALA A 12 3.10 -24.45 -41.49
C ALA A 12 2.61 -24.21 -40.06
N VAL A 13 2.93 -25.12 -39.14
CA VAL A 13 2.75 -24.91 -37.70
C VAL A 13 3.70 -23.79 -37.29
N ILE A 14 3.20 -22.57 -37.28
CA ILE A 14 3.92 -21.43 -36.71
C ILE A 14 3.98 -21.70 -35.21
N ALA A 15 5.17 -21.93 -34.67
CA ALA A 15 5.35 -22.12 -33.24
C ALA A 15 4.75 -20.92 -32.51
N GLN A 16 3.74 -21.18 -31.67
CA GLN A 16 3.12 -20.14 -30.87
C GLN A 16 4.20 -19.56 -29.93
N PRO A 17 4.36 -18.23 -29.85
CA PRO A 17 5.29 -17.63 -28.89
C PRO A 17 4.97 -18.15 -27.49
N PRO A 18 5.98 -18.27 -26.61
CA PRO A 18 5.73 -18.69 -25.23
C PRO A 18 4.64 -17.82 -24.62
N PRO A 19 3.73 -18.39 -23.81
CA PRO A 19 2.67 -17.64 -23.17
C PRO A 19 3.31 -16.48 -22.38
N ALA A 20 2.71 -15.30 -22.51
CA ALA A 20 3.16 -14.13 -21.76
C ALA A 20 3.19 -14.48 -20.26
N PRO A 21 4.18 -13.99 -19.50
CA PRO A 21 4.19 -14.16 -18.06
C PRO A 21 2.86 -13.67 -17.48
N THR A 22 2.19 -14.52 -16.70
CA THR A 22 0.97 -14.10 -15.99
C THR A 22 1.34 -12.96 -15.05
N GLU A 23 0.78 -11.78 -15.29
CA GLU A 23 1.00 -10.66 -14.38
C GLU A 23 0.49 -11.03 -12.97
N PRO A 24 1.24 -10.69 -11.91
CA PRO A 24 0.75 -10.85 -10.55
C PRO A 24 -0.61 -10.15 -10.41
N HIS A 25 -1.58 -10.82 -9.80
CA HIS A 25 -2.88 -10.21 -9.55
C HIS A 25 -2.73 -9.09 -8.51
N LYS A 26 -3.25 -7.91 -8.84
CA LYS A 26 -3.16 -6.70 -8.02
C LYS A 26 -4.53 -6.09 -7.80
N GLU A 27 -4.78 -5.65 -6.58
CA GLU A 27 -6.03 -4.97 -6.22
C GLU A 27 -5.74 -3.74 -5.37
N SER A 28 -6.48 -2.65 -5.57
CA SER A 28 -6.41 -1.49 -4.68
C SER A 28 -6.88 -1.85 -3.28
N ALA A 29 -6.18 -1.37 -2.27
CA ALA A 29 -6.52 -1.64 -0.88
C ALA A 29 -6.25 -0.45 0.04
N TYR A 30 -7.00 -0.41 1.13
CA TYR A 30 -6.94 0.63 2.15
C TYR A 30 -6.89 -0.03 3.54
N TYR A 31 -5.89 0.33 4.33
CA TYR A 31 -5.85 -0.01 5.75
C TYR A 31 -6.10 1.24 6.58
N VAL A 32 -7.12 1.20 7.44
CA VAL A 32 -7.54 2.35 8.26
C VAL A 32 -7.07 2.16 9.70
N PHE A 33 -6.28 3.12 10.17
CA PHE A 33 -5.81 3.21 11.55
C PHE A 33 -6.52 4.37 12.25
N GLN A 34 -7.23 4.08 13.34
CA GLN A 34 -7.91 5.12 14.12
C GLN A 34 -7.52 5.07 15.60
N ARG A 35 -7.21 6.24 16.18
CA ARG A 35 -6.92 6.40 17.60
C ARG A 35 -7.40 7.74 18.12
N THR A 36 -7.80 7.76 19.40
CA THR A 36 -7.99 9.00 20.14
C THR A 36 -6.82 9.21 21.09
N LEU A 37 -6.13 10.32 20.92
CA LEU A 37 -5.04 10.79 21.77
C LEU A 37 -5.61 11.71 22.84
N SER A 38 -5.15 11.55 24.08
CA SER A 38 -5.33 12.58 25.11
C SER A 38 -4.40 13.77 24.84
N GLY A 39 -4.70 14.92 25.44
CA GLY A 39 -3.90 16.14 25.26
C GLY A 39 -2.43 15.91 25.63
N ASN A 40 -1.53 16.28 24.71
CA ASN A 40 -0.08 16.09 24.81
C ASN A 40 0.39 14.63 24.98
N GLN A 41 -0.47 13.65 24.70
CA GLN A 41 -0.12 12.24 24.84
C GLN A 41 0.89 11.81 23.77
N ALA A 42 1.91 11.05 24.19
CA ALA A 42 2.79 10.30 23.31
C ALA A 42 2.41 8.81 23.33
N LEU A 43 2.21 8.23 22.14
CA LEU A 43 1.96 6.81 21.92
C LEU A 43 3.00 6.27 20.94
N PRO A 44 4.13 5.72 21.44
CA PRO A 44 5.10 5.03 20.61
C PRO A 44 4.63 3.61 20.24
N ASP A 45 5.28 3.01 19.24
CA ASP A 45 5.19 1.58 18.91
C ASP A 45 3.78 1.06 18.55
N LEU A 46 2.93 1.95 18.02
CA LEU A 46 1.66 1.56 17.42
C LEU A 46 1.89 0.79 16.12
N ARG A 47 0.93 -0.06 15.75
CA ARG A 47 1.00 -0.90 14.55
C ARG A 47 -0.33 -0.96 13.83
N GLN A 48 -0.30 -0.75 12.51
CA GLN A 48 -1.36 -1.18 11.60
C GLN A 48 -0.93 -2.52 11.00
N ILE A 49 -1.66 -3.59 11.33
CA ILE A 49 -1.43 -4.92 10.76
C ILE A 49 -2.07 -4.97 9.37
N ILE A 50 -1.41 -5.64 8.44
CA ILE A 50 -1.96 -5.96 7.12
C ILE A 50 -2.37 -7.42 7.02
N ASP A 51 -3.20 -7.75 6.03
CA ASP A 51 -3.68 -9.11 5.84
C ASP A 51 -2.53 -10.07 5.46
N ALA A 52 -2.71 -11.36 5.75
CA ALA A 52 -1.72 -12.41 5.47
C ALA A 52 -1.89 -13.09 4.09
N ASP A 53 -2.88 -12.68 3.30
CA ASP A 53 -3.21 -13.26 2.00
C ASP A 53 -2.41 -12.67 0.83
N SER A 54 -1.81 -11.49 1.02
CA SER A 54 -1.03 -10.79 0.00
C SER A 54 0.03 -9.89 0.62
N ASP A 55 1.06 -9.56 -0.15
CA ASP A 55 1.91 -8.41 0.19
C ASP A 55 1.13 -7.12 -0.05
N PHE A 56 1.51 -6.02 0.60
CA PHE A 56 0.88 -4.71 0.41
C PHE A 56 1.93 -3.67 0.02
N LEU A 57 1.76 -3.05 -1.14
CA LEU A 57 2.56 -1.92 -1.57
C LEU A 57 1.91 -0.61 -1.11
N LEU A 58 2.47 0.02 -0.09
CA LEU A 58 2.03 1.33 0.39
C LEU A 58 2.44 2.43 -0.59
N LEU A 59 1.46 3.17 -1.11
CA LEU A 59 1.66 4.21 -2.12
C LEU A 59 1.40 5.62 -1.60
N SER A 60 0.42 5.80 -0.73
CA SER A 60 0.06 7.11 -0.21
C SER A 60 -0.55 7.05 1.18
N ILE A 61 -0.52 8.19 1.87
CA ILE A 61 -1.08 8.36 3.20
C ILE A 61 -2.01 9.56 3.17
N HIS A 62 -3.23 9.35 3.67
CA HIS A 62 -4.20 10.42 3.87
C HIS A 62 -5.00 10.15 5.13
N GLY A 63 -5.75 11.14 5.60
CA GLY A 63 -6.45 10.99 6.86
C GLY A 63 -7.23 12.21 7.26
N THR A 64 -7.84 12.11 8.44
CA THR A 64 -8.54 13.21 9.10
C THR A 64 -8.14 13.26 10.57
N GLN A 65 -8.29 14.44 11.18
CA GLN A 65 -8.00 14.62 12.59
C GLN A 65 -8.80 15.77 13.19
N THR A 66 -9.04 15.71 14.51
CA THR A 66 -9.68 16.82 15.25
C THR A 66 -8.67 17.80 15.86
N GLY A 67 -7.38 17.44 15.91
CA GLY A 67 -6.31 18.27 16.45
C GLY A 67 -4.93 18.00 15.84
N ASN A 68 -3.95 18.84 16.17
CA ASN A 68 -2.59 18.72 15.65
C ASN A 68 -1.81 17.59 16.33
N TYR A 69 -1.01 16.86 15.55
CA TYR A 69 -0.11 15.83 16.05
C TYR A 69 1.19 15.75 15.24
N THR A 70 2.20 15.07 15.78
CA THR A 70 3.32 14.56 14.98
C THR A 70 3.19 13.07 14.77
N ILE A 71 3.71 12.61 13.65
CA ILE A 71 3.74 11.22 13.25
C ILE A 71 5.16 10.83 12.85
N ARG A 72 5.56 9.62 13.23
CA ARG A 72 6.75 8.96 12.67
C ARG A 72 6.36 7.57 12.23
N LEU A 73 6.76 7.20 11.02
CA LEU A 73 6.42 5.90 10.42
C LEU A 73 7.62 4.98 10.38
N ARG A 74 7.36 3.69 10.59
CA ARG A 74 8.30 2.60 10.39
C ARG A 74 7.79 1.63 9.35
N ASN A 75 8.69 1.12 8.52
CA ASN A 75 8.40 0.04 7.60
C ASN A 75 8.32 -1.32 8.33
N ALA A 76 8.04 -2.38 7.58
CA ALA A 76 7.90 -3.74 8.11
C ALA A 76 9.18 -4.27 8.81
N LEU A 77 10.35 -3.71 8.51
CA LEU A 77 11.63 -4.04 9.15
C LEU A 77 11.90 -3.23 10.43
N GLY A 78 10.95 -2.40 10.85
CA GLY A 78 11.09 -1.51 12.01
C GLY A 78 11.94 -0.27 11.75
N ARG A 79 12.35 -0.01 10.50
CA ARG A 79 13.16 1.16 10.14
C ARG A 79 12.27 2.36 9.88
N TYR A 80 12.69 3.53 10.35
CA TYR A 80 11.96 4.76 10.09
C TYR A 80 12.00 5.14 8.61
N ILE A 81 10.84 5.47 8.05
CA ILE A 81 10.68 5.92 6.66
C ILE A 81 11.17 7.37 6.50
N TYR A 82 11.07 8.16 7.58
CA TYR A 82 11.55 9.54 7.65
C TYR A 82 12.64 9.72 8.72
N SER A 83 13.51 10.71 8.51
CA SER A 83 14.61 11.00 9.44
C SER A 83 14.14 11.46 10.83
N ALA A 84 12.98 12.13 10.91
CA ALA A 84 12.41 12.65 12.14
C ALA A 84 10.88 12.48 12.19
N ALA A 85 10.30 12.70 13.37
CA ALA A 85 8.86 12.89 13.48
C ALA A 85 8.47 14.19 12.77
N ALA A 86 7.37 14.16 12.01
CA ALA A 86 6.91 15.29 11.23
C ALA A 86 5.48 15.67 11.62
N ARG A 87 5.13 16.95 11.43
CA ARG A 87 3.76 17.43 11.62
C ARG A 87 2.83 16.70 10.66
N ASN A 88 1.64 16.35 11.14
CA ASN A 88 0.63 15.66 10.33
C ASN A 88 0.34 16.37 9.00
N ALA A 89 0.27 17.70 9.00
CA ALA A 89 0.03 18.51 7.80
C ALA A 89 1.07 18.33 6.68
N ASN A 90 2.26 17.79 6.97
CA ASN A 90 3.31 17.58 5.99
C ASN A 90 3.37 16.14 5.46
N VAL A 91 2.73 15.18 6.15
CA VAL A 91 2.88 13.73 5.87
C VAL A 91 1.56 13.08 5.50
N VAL A 92 0.47 13.57 6.08
CA VAL A 92 -0.86 13.00 5.93
C VAL A 92 -1.67 13.94 5.06
N GLY A 93 -1.97 13.49 3.84
CA GLY A 93 -2.86 14.21 2.94
C GLY A 93 -4.30 14.26 3.45
N THR A 94 -5.14 15.02 2.76
CA THR A 94 -6.58 14.97 3.00
C THR A 94 -7.20 13.84 2.17
N ALA A 95 -8.45 13.47 2.48
CA ALA A 95 -9.19 12.50 1.66
C ALA A 95 -9.24 12.89 0.16
N GLN A 96 -9.28 14.19 -0.15
CA GLN A 96 -9.30 14.68 -1.53
C GLN A 96 -7.90 14.79 -2.16
N PHE A 97 -6.88 15.05 -1.35
CA PHE A 97 -5.49 15.23 -1.80
C PHE A 97 -4.55 14.33 -0.99
N PRO A 98 -4.42 13.05 -1.36
CA PRO A 98 -3.48 12.15 -0.73
C PRO A 98 -2.03 12.60 -0.92
N VAL A 99 -1.18 12.35 0.08
CA VAL A 99 0.26 12.57 -0.05
C VAL A 99 0.90 11.26 -0.53
N PRO A 100 1.43 11.19 -1.76
CA PRO A 100 2.13 10.00 -2.23
C PRO A 100 3.48 9.85 -1.52
N LEU A 101 3.88 8.61 -1.26
CA LEU A 101 5.23 8.32 -0.82
C LEU A 101 6.18 8.48 -2.01
N ILE A 102 7.27 9.25 -1.82
CA ILE A 102 8.36 9.37 -2.81
C ILE A 102 8.93 7.99 -3.14
N ARG A 103 8.99 7.10 -2.14
CA ARG A 103 9.37 5.71 -2.28
C ARG A 103 8.25 4.83 -1.72
N PRO A 104 7.53 4.10 -2.58
CA PRO A 104 6.60 3.07 -2.14
C PRO A 104 7.26 2.06 -1.20
N GLU A 105 6.53 1.62 -0.18
CA GLU A 105 7.03 0.66 0.81
C GLU A 105 6.29 -0.67 0.68
N LEU A 106 7.01 -1.76 0.44
CA LEU A 106 6.45 -3.10 0.40
C LEU A 106 6.37 -3.65 1.83
N ILE A 107 5.17 -3.97 2.26
CA ILE A 107 4.87 -4.60 3.53
C ILE A 107 4.55 -6.08 3.24
N PRO A 108 5.37 -7.03 3.73
CA PRO A 108 5.13 -8.45 3.52
C PRO A 108 3.82 -8.91 4.14
N ALA A 109 3.16 -9.89 3.54
CA ALA A 109 1.91 -10.48 4.02
C ALA A 109 1.96 -10.79 5.54
N GLY A 110 0.95 -10.32 6.28
CA GLY A 110 0.85 -10.45 7.74
C GLY A 110 1.78 -9.52 8.52
N GLY A 111 2.51 -8.65 7.84
CA GLY A 111 3.39 -7.64 8.41
C GLY A 111 2.64 -6.46 9.01
N SER A 112 3.38 -5.38 9.29
CA SER A 112 2.78 -4.19 9.87
C SER A 112 3.48 -2.91 9.46
N ILE A 113 2.71 -1.82 9.43
CA ILE A 113 3.22 -0.46 9.36
C ILE A 113 3.30 0.06 10.80
N GLY A 114 4.48 0.48 11.23
CA GLY A 114 4.69 1.02 12.56
C GLY A 114 4.43 2.53 12.62
N LEU A 115 3.86 3.00 13.72
CA LEU A 115 3.59 4.42 13.95
C LEU A 115 4.04 4.83 15.36
N ASP A 116 4.58 6.04 15.47
CA ASP A 116 4.61 6.80 16.71
C ASP A 116 3.76 8.06 16.54
N LEU A 117 2.92 8.34 17.53
CA LEU A 117 2.08 9.54 17.55
C LEU A 117 2.36 10.36 18.79
N VAL A 118 2.43 11.69 18.62
CA VAL A 118 2.46 12.63 19.74
C VAL A 118 1.43 13.71 19.47
N ASP A 119 0.45 13.85 20.36
CA ASP A 119 -0.52 14.94 20.33
C ASP A 119 0.16 16.28 20.65
N LEU A 120 -0.26 17.32 19.95
CA LEU A 120 0.23 18.69 20.12
C LEU A 120 -0.93 19.69 20.28
N SER A 121 -2.15 19.19 20.46
CA SER A 121 -3.35 20.00 20.56
C SER A 121 -3.64 20.44 22.00
N GLY A 122 -3.12 19.70 22.99
CA GLY A 122 -3.40 19.94 24.40
C GLY A 122 -4.83 19.56 24.81
N SER A 123 -5.60 18.94 23.91
CA SER A 123 -6.96 18.45 24.11
C SER A 123 -7.13 17.05 23.50
N SER A 124 -8.33 16.47 23.62
CA SER A 124 -8.61 15.18 22.98
C SER A 124 -8.54 15.31 21.46
N ASN A 125 -7.75 14.45 20.83
CA ASN A 125 -7.49 14.48 19.39
C ASN A 125 -7.75 13.10 18.78
N THR A 126 -8.81 12.98 17.99
CA THR A 126 -9.08 11.75 17.23
C THR A 126 -8.39 11.85 15.89
N VAL A 127 -7.55 10.86 15.58
CA VAL A 127 -6.81 10.74 14.32
C VAL A 127 -7.29 9.50 13.58
N GLU A 128 -7.52 9.65 12.29
CA GLU A 128 -7.74 8.59 11.32
C GLU A 128 -6.68 8.69 10.23
N ILE A 129 -5.96 7.60 10.00
CA ILE A 129 -4.90 7.50 9.00
C ILE A 129 -5.24 6.33 8.08
N VAL A 130 -5.31 6.62 6.80
CA VAL A 130 -5.56 5.66 5.73
C VAL A 130 -4.27 5.42 4.98
N PHE A 131 -3.85 4.16 4.99
CA PHE A 131 -2.75 3.64 4.20
C PHE A 131 -3.31 3.09 2.89
N ALA A 132 -3.07 3.80 1.80
CA ALA A 132 -3.60 3.47 0.49
C ALA A 132 -2.52 2.90 -0.42
N GLY A 133 -2.86 1.83 -1.14
CA GLY A 133 -1.91 1.08 -1.92
C GLY A 133 -2.53 -0.06 -2.71
N GLU A 134 -1.72 -1.08 -2.97
CA GLU A 134 -2.10 -2.27 -3.72
C GLU A 134 -1.79 -3.55 -2.95
N LYS A 135 -2.72 -4.50 -2.93
CA LYS A 135 -2.47 -5.88 -2.56
C LYS A 135 -1.85 -6.62 -3.74
N TRP A 136 -0.73 -7.29 -3.49
CA TRP A 136 0.00 -8.07 -4.48
C TRP A 136 -0.12 -9.54 -4.13
N PHE A 137 -0.99 -10.23 -4.86
CA PHE A 137 -1.25 -11.65 -4.63
C PHE A 137 -0.21 -12.49 -5.35
N LYS A 138 0.25 -13.55 -4.68
CA LYS A 138 1.13 -14.54 -5.32
C LYS A 138 0.34 -15.25 -6.42
N THR A 139 0.91 -15.27 -7.61
CA THR A 139 0.38 -16.03 -8.74
C THR A 139 0.32 -17.51 -8.33
N ARG A 140 -0.84 -18.15 -8.49
CA ARG A 140 -1.04 -19.58 -8.21
C ARG A 140 -0.35 -20.44 -9.25
#